data_AF-A0A3D4APB1-F1
#
_entry.id   AF-A0A3D4APB1-F1
#
_cell.length_a   1.000
_cell.length_b   1.000
_cell.length_c   1.000
_cell.angle_alpha   90.00
_cell.angle_beta   90.00
_cell.angle_gamma   90.00
#
_symmetry.space_group_name_H-M   'P 1'
#
loop_
_entity.id
_entity.type
_entity.pdbx_description
1 polymer ?
#
loop_
_entity_poly.entity_id
_entity_poly.type
_entity_poly.pdbx_seq_one_letter_code
_entity_poly.pdbx_strand_id
1 'polypeptide(L)'
;MKFTKTLIAASLAFVSADTFAAAFQLAEQNVSGLGRAYAGEASVADDASVVSRNPALMTLFKEKQLSVAAMAVIPDVSLTGTGNAYGLDNSVLNDDSIAPSAIIPAGYFTMPVNDKVSVGFGAFSNFGLATEFNDDYAAGQIAGETEIVTVNMNASVAYKVSEQFSFGIGLNAIYAEAKIIRKFGFVPPVNPVIASIPASADAVNLEGDDMGYGLNVGLMYQLDENSRFGF
;
A
#
# COMPACT_ATOMS: atom_id res chain seq x y z
N MET A 1 -14.24 -40.95 1.18
CA MET A 1 -13.83 -40.33 -0.10
C MET A 1 -12.33 -40.53 -0.27
N LYS A 2 -11.87 -41.13 -1.38
CA LYS A 2 -10.43 -41.21 -1.69
C LYS A 2 -10.10 -40.02 -2.58
N PHE A 3 -9.44 -39.00 -2.03
CA PHE A 3 -8.93 -37.91 -2.84
C PHE A 3 -7.80 -38.43 -3.74
N THR A 4 -7.93 -38.24 -5.05
CA THR A 4 -6.89 -38.60 -6.03
C THR A 4 -5.68 -37.70 -5.79
N LYS A 5 -4.48 -38.29 -5.72
CA LYS A 5 -3.22 -37.56 -5.51
C LYS A 5 -3.04 -36.41 -6.52
N THR A 6 -3.57 -36.58 -7.73
CA THR A 6 -3.62 -35.58 -8.80
C THR A 6 -4.49 -34.36 -8.45
N LEU A 7 -5.62 -34.55 -7.77
CA LEU A 7 -6.49 -33.45 -7.35
C LEU A 7 -5.84 -32.64 -6.24
N ILE A 8 -5.14 -33.30 -5.30
CA ILE A 8 -4.36 -32.65 -4.24
C ILE A 8 -3.17 -31.89 -4.84
N ALA A 9 -2.46 -32.49 -5.79
CA ALA A 9 -1.34 -31.83 -6.48
C ALA A 9 -1.81 -30.63 -7.33
N ALA A 10 -2.94 -30.75 -8.03
CA ALA A 10 -3.51 -29.64 -8.81
C ALA A 10 -4.00 -28.50 -7.91
N SER A 11 -4.65 -28.80 -6.78
CA SER A 11 -5.06 -27.78 -5.81
C SER A 11 -3.86 -27.11 -5.14
N LEU A 12 -2.81 -27.86 -4.79
CA LEU A 12 -1.56 -27.27 -4.30
C LEU A 12 -0.84 -26.41 -5.35
N ALA A 13 -0.94 -26.76 -6.63
CA ALA A 13 -0.37 -25.97 -7.72
C ALA A 13 -1.14 -24.65 -7.96
N PHE A 14 -2.45 -24.60 -7.72
CA PHE A 14 -3.21 -23.34 -7.68
C PHE A 14 -2.93 -22.51 -6.41
N VAL A 15 -2.40 -23.15 -5.35
CA VAL A 15 -1.97 -22.50 -4.11
C VAL A 15 -0.47 -22.15 -4.16
N SER A 16 0.19 -22.28 -5.33
CA SER A 16 1.55 -21.78 -5.53
C SER A 16 1.55 -20.30 -5.22
N ALA A 17 1.97 -19.95 -4.01
CA ALA A 17 1.89 -18.61 -3.48
C ALA A 17 2.85 -17.73 -4.28
N ASP A 18 2.28 -16.84 -5.10
CA ASP A 18 3.03 -15.67 -5.54
C ASP A 18 3.57 -15.00 -4.26
N THR A 19 4.87 -14.73 -4.25
CA THR A 19 5.49 -13.97 -3.16
C THR A 19 5.02 -12.53 -3.32
N PHE A 20 3.94 -12.17 -2.62
CA PHE A 20 3.43 -10.80 -2.55
C PHE A 20 4.39 -9.95 -1.71
N ALA A 21 5.47 -9.48 -2.32
CA ALA A 21 6.29 -8.43 -1.74
C ALA A 21 5.51 -7.12 -1.85
N ALA A 22 5.12 -6.55 -0.71
CA ALA A 22 4.32 -5.33 -0.66
C ALA A 22 5.08 -4.11 -1.20
N ALA A 23 6.43 -4.09 -1.12
CA ALA A 23 7.26 -2.94 -1.48
C ALA A 23 6.73 -1.64 -0.83
N PHE A 24 6.19 -0.71 -1.61
CA PHE A 24 5.61 0.55 -1.16
C PHE A 24 4.07 0.51 -1.07
N GLN A 25 3.45 -0.67 -1.16
CA GLN A 25 2.02 -0.85 -0.95
C GLN A 25 1.68 -0.71 0.53
N LEU A 26 0.64 0.07 0.82
CA LEU A 26 0.09 0.24 2.15
C LEU A 26 -1.16 -0.62 2.32
N ALA A 27 -1.20 -1.36 3.42
CA ALA A 27 -2.37 -2.13 3.83
C ALA A 27 -3.31 -1.30 4.72
N GLU A 28 -2.80 -0.19 5.26
CA GLU A 28 -3.42 0.74 6.21
C GLU A 28 -4.63 1.48 5.63
N GLN A 29 -5.73 0.74 5.49
CA GLN A 29 -7.00 1.24 4.96
C GLN A 29 -8.03 1.45 6.08
N ASN A 30 -8.06 0.59 7.10
CA ASN A 30 -9.05 0.65 8.19
C ASN A 30 -8.49 0.11 9.51
N VAL A 31 -9.12 0.49 10.63
CA VAL A 31 -8.70 0.04 11.98
C VAL A 31 -9.22 -1.36 12.31
N SER A 32 -10.40 -1.73 11.80
CA SER A 32 -11.01 -3.05 12.00
C SER A 32 -10.17 -4.16 11.37
N GLY A 33 -9.71 -3.95 10.13
CA GLY A 33 -8.78 -4.81 9.42
C GLY A 33 -7.39 -4.78 10.04
N LEU A 34 -6.86 -3.62 10.46
CA LEU A 34 -5.59 -3.57 11.21
C LEU A 34 -5.60 -4.50 12.42
N GLY A 35 -6.69 -4.51 13.20
CA GLY A 35 -6.88 -5.40 14.36
C GLY A 35 -6.94 -6.89 14.00
N ARG A 36 -7.21 -7.24 12.74
CA ARG A 36 -7.21 -8.60 12.19
C ARG A 36 -6.02 -8.89 11.27
N ALA A 37 -5.01 -8.02 11.24
CA ALA A 37 -3.92 -8.09 10.26
C ALA A 37 -4.41 -8.21 8.80
N TYR A 38 -5.50 -7.51 8.47
CA TYR A 38 -6.18 -7.49 7.18
C TYR A 38 -6.62 -8.88 6.67
N ALA A 39 -6.86 -9.82 7.59
CA ALA A 39 -7.40 -11.12 7.26
C ALA A 39 -8.88 -11.02 6.88
N GLY A 40 -9.23 -11.50 5.68
CA GLY A 40 -10.61 -11.62 5.23
C GLY A 40 -11.26 -10.31 4.75
N GLU A 41 -10.48 -9.26 4.47
CA GLU A 41 -11.02 -7.95 4.05
C GLU A 41 -11.82 -7.98 2.73
N ALA A 42 -11.70 -9.04 1.93
CA ALA A 42 -12.55 -9.25 0.76
C ALA A 42 -13.95 -9.78 1.12
N SER A 43 -14.15 -10.30 2.34
CA SER A 43 -15.37 -10.97 2.79
C SER A 43 -16.02 -10.29 4.00
N VAL A 44 -15.26 -9.59 4.84
CA VAL A 44 -15.76 -8.96 6.07
C VAL A 44 -16.35 -7.59 5.75
N ALA A 45 -17.53 -7.30 6.31
CA ALA A 45 -18.28 -6.07 6.07
C ALA A 45 -18.67 -5.38 7.38
N ASP A 46 -17.68 -5.12 8.22
CA ASP A 46 -17.90 -4.51 9.54
C ASP A 46 -18.18 -3.00 9.46
N ASP A 47 -17.64 -2.33 8.43
CA ASP A 47 -17.71 -0.88 8.30
C ASP A 47 -17.57 -0.41 6.83
N ALA A 48 -17.76 0.88 6.58
CA ALA A 48 -17.79 1.47 5.24
C ALA A 48 -16.48 1.31 4.43
N SER A 49 -15.36 0.90 5.03
CA SER A 49 -14.09 0.68 4.34
C SER A 49 -14.13 -0.43 3.28
N VAL A 50 -15.16 -1.27 3.25
CA VAL A 50 -15.32 -2.25 2.16
C VAL A 50 -15.30 -1.61 0.76
N VAL A 51 -15.61 -0.31 0.64
CA VAL A 51 -15.48 0.46 -0.59
C VAL A 51 -14.07 0.34 -1.20
N SER A 52 -13.01 0.34 -0.40
CA SER A 52 -11.63 0.22 -0.90
C SER A 52 -11.25 -1.20 -1.28
N ARG A 53 -11.77 -2.21 -0.58
CA ARG A 53 -11.32 -3.60 -0.73
C ARG A 53 -12.24 -4.44 -1.61
N ASN A 54 -13.53 -4.45 -1.33
CA ASN A 54 -14.53 -5.16 -2.11
C ASN A 54 -15.86 -4.39 -2.14
N PRO A 55 -16.14 -3.59 -3.18
CA PRO A 55 -17.35 -2.80 -3.26
C PRO A 55 -18.63 -3.66 -3.26
N ALA A 56 -18.58 -4.94 -3.65
CA ALA A 56 -19.75 -5.81 -3.62
C ALA A 56 -20.32 -6.00 -2.22
N LEU A 57 -19.50 -5.87 -1.17
CA LEU A 57 -19.93 -5.96 0.22
C LEU A 57 -20.82 -4.80 0.65
N MET A 58 -20.87 -3.69 -0.09
CA MET A 58 -21.75 -2.57 0.24
C MET A 58 -23.23 -2.97 0.29
N THR A 59 -23.64 -4.00 -0.46
CA THR A 59 -25.03 -4.50 -0.49
C THR A 59 -25.48 -5.11 0.84
N LEU A 60 -24.56 -5.35 1.77
CA LEU A 60 -24.85 -5.89 3.10
C LEU A 60 -25.31 -4.80 4.07
N PHE A 61 -25.01 -3.53 3.80
CA PHE A 61 -25.42 -2.42 4.64
C PHE A 61 -26.86 -2.02 4.34
N LYS A 62 -27.68 -1.97 5.40
CA LYS A 62 -29.09 -1.55 5.31
C LYS A 62 -29.28 -0.05 5.55
N GLU A 63 -28.26 0.61 6.08
CA GLU A 63 -28.28 2.03 6.43
C GLU A 63 -27.04 2.73 5.90
N LYS A 64 -27.05 4.07 5.92
CA LYS A 64 -25.88 4.88 5.59
C LYS A 64 -24.80 4.67 6.65
N GLN A 65 -23.56 4.47 6.23
CA GLN A 65 -22.43 4.36 7.15
C GLN A 65 -21.32 5.34 6.78
N LEU A 66 -20.69 5.88 7.81
CA LEU A 66 -19.51 6.73 7.72
C LEU A 66 -18.43 6.11 8.61
N SER A 67 -17.25 5.86 8.02
CA SER A 67 -16.06 5.40 8.73
C SER A 67 -14.93 6.38 8.52
N VAL A 68 -14.24 6.75 9.60
CA VAL A 68 -13.03 7.58 9.55
C VAL A 68 -11.96 6.90 10.39
N ALA A 69 -10.74 6.86 9.88
CA ALA A 69 -9.60 6.22 10.50
C ALA A 69 -8.34 7.07 10.34
N ALA A 70 -7.42 6.91 11.28
CA ALA A 70 -6.04 7.38 11.18
C ALA A 70 -5.14 6.30 11.77
N MET A 71 -4.16 5.83 11.01
CA MET A 71 -3.26 4.75 11.41
C MET A 71 -1.84 5.29 11.47
N ALA A 72 -1.17 5.10 12.59
CA ALA A 72 0.24 5.47 12.75
C ALA A 72 1.13 4.30 12.33
N VAL A 73 2.03 4.55 11.39
CA VAL A 73 3.08 3.61 10.96
C VAL A 73 4.40 4.12 11.51
N ILE A 74 5.03 3.31 12.37
CA ILE A 74 6.30 3.63 13.04
C ILE A 74 7.28 2.53 12.63
N PRO A 75 7.95 2.68 11.47
CA PRO A 75 8.88 1.68 10.98
C PRO A 75 10.22 1.78 11.71
N ASP A 76 10.91 0.64 11.80
CA ASP A 76 12.28 0.54 12.29
C ASP A 76 13.09 -0.19 11.23
N VAL A 77 13.82 0.58 10.42
CA VAL A 77 14.61 0.08 9.27
C VAL A 77 16.03 0.53 9.45
N SER A 78 16.91 -0.41 9.80
CA SER A 78 18.33 -0.20 9.94
C SER A 78 19.12 -0.82 8.78
N LEU A 79 20.29 -0.25 8.53
CA LEU A 79 21.27 -0.68 7.55
C LEU A 79 22.56 -1.07 8.25
N THR A 80 23.19 -2.13 7.73
CA THR A 80 24.52 -2.56 8.15
C THR A 80 25.43 -2.63 6.93
N GLY A 81 26.51 -1.85 6.96
CA GLY A 81 27.56 -1.90 5.97
C GLY A 81 28.35 -3.20 6.04
N THR A 82 28.47 -3.89 4.91
CA THR A 82 29.25 -5.14 4.80
C THR A 82 30.43 -5.02 3.84
N GLY A 83 30.47 -3.97 3.03
CA GLY A 83 31.54 -3.70 2.07
C GLY A 83 31.32 -2.37 1.36
N ASN A 84 32.41 -1.74 0.91
CA ASN A 84 32.36 -0.56 0.05
C ASN A 84 33.50 -0.58 -0.98
N ALA A 85 33.30 0.11 -2.10
CA ALA A 85 34.24 0.15 -3.22
C ALA A 85 35.50 1.00 -2.96
N TYR A 86 35.56 1.70 -1.82
CA TYR A 86 36.54 2.75 -1.56
C TYR A 86 37.51 2.41 -0.42
N GLY A 87 37.42 1.21 0.15
CA GLY A 87 38.29 0.78 1.25
C GLY A 87 38.08 1.56 2.56
N LEU A 88 36.92 2.22 2.71
CA LEU A 88 36.51 2.85 3.96
C LEU A 88 36.16 1.80 5.01
N ASP A 89 36.09 2.21 6.27
CA ASP A 89 35.44 1.39 7.29
C ASP A 89 33.96 1.19 6.91
N ASN A 90 33.45 -0.03 6.98
CA ASN A 90 32.08 -0.32 6.56
C ASN A 90 31.00 0.35 7.43
N SER A 91 31.34 0.74 8.65
CA SER A 91 30.40 1.42 9.56
C SER A 91 29.89 2.76 9.03
N VAL A 92 30.57 3.37 8.04
CA VAL A 92 30.09 4.59 7.37
C VAL A 92 28.80 4.38 6.56
N LEU A 93 28.41 3.12 6.34
CA LEU A 93 27.16 2.70 5.69
C LEU A 93 26.12 2.17 6.69
N ASN A 94 26.40 2.25 7.99
CA ASN A 94 25.40 1.91 8.99
C ASN A 94 24.44 3.08 9.15
N ASP A 95 23.16 2.77 9.31
CA ASP A 95 22.13 3.73 9.70
C ASP A 95 21.11 2.98 10.55
N ASP A 96 20.70 3.56 11.67
CA ASP A 96 19.83 2.87 12.62
C ASP A 96 18.34 3.08 12.28
N SER A 97 17.98 4.09 11.49
CA SER A 97 16.58 4.36 11.14
C SER A 97 16.46 5.24 9.90
N ILE A 98 16.21 4.60 8.75
CA ILE A 98 16.05 5.30 7.47
C ILE A 98 14.61 5.57 7.07
N ALA A 99 13.64 5.10 7.86
CA ALA A 99 12.22 5.17 7.53
C ALA A 99 11.50 6.04 8.57
N PRO A 100 11.01 7.24 8.20
CA PRO A 100 10.29 8.10 9.12
C PRO A 100 8.90 7.54 9.44
N SER A 101 8.37 7.93 10.60
CA SER A 101 7.00 7.59 10.99
C SER A 101 5.98 8.44 10.23
N ALA A 102 4.81 7.86 9.95
CA ALA A 102 3.74 8.53 9.22
C ALA A 102 2.36 8.26 9.84
N ILE A 103 1.41 9.16 9.59
CA ILE A 103 -0.01 8.96 9.90
C ILE A 103 -0.76 8.85 8.58
N ILE A 104 -1.48 7.74 8.40
CA ILE A 104 -2.26 7.44 7.20
C ILE A 104 -3.74 7.65 7.53
N PRO A 105 -4.36 8.76 7.08
CA PRO A 105 -5.79 8.97 7.25
C PRO A 105 -6.59 8.19 6.20
N ALA A 106 -7.79 7.79 6.57
CA ALA A 106 -8.77 7.20 5.65
C ALA A 106 -10.19 7.61 6.02
N GLY A 107 -11.05 7.78 5.01
CA GLY A 107 -12.45 8.11 5.17
C GLY A 107 -13.31 7.38 4.16
N TYR A 108 -14.45 6.86 4.59
CA TYR A 108 -15.35 6.06 3.76
C TYR A 108 -16.81 6.37 4.08
N PHE A 109 -17.64 6.37 3.05
CA PHE A 109 -19.07 6.52 3.17
C PHE A 109 -19.78 5.52 2.27
N THR A 110 -20.79 4.82 2.79
CA THR A 110 -21.66 3.93 2.02
C THR A 110 -23.12 4.33 2.20
N MET A 111 -23.91 4.16 1.15
CA MET A 111 -25.33 4.47 1.15
C MET A 111 -26.09 3.46 0.28
N PRO A 112 -27.01 2.66 0.87
CA PRO A 112 -27.97 1.91 0.09
C PRO A 112 -28.93 2.89 -0.59
N VAL A 113 -29.05 2.79 -1.91
CA VAL A 113 -30.00 3.57 -2.72
C VAL A 113 -31.37 2.90 -2.73
N ASN A 114 -31.37 1.56 -2.75
CA ASN A 114 -32.54 0.70 -2.62
C ASN A 114 -32.09 -0.72 -2.19
N ASP A 115 -33.01 -1.68 -2.14
CA ASP A 115 -32.75 -3.07 -1.71
C ASP A 115 -31.72 -3.83 -2.57
N LYS A 116 -31.39 -3.32 -3.76
CA LYS A 116 -30.44 -3.94 -4.68
C LYS A 116 -29.20 -3.12 -4.98
N VAL A 117 -29.28 -1.80 -4.90
CA VAL A 117 -28.21 -0.90 -5.32
C VAL A 117 -27.65 -0.16 -4.13
N SER A 118 -26.32 -0.18 -3.99
CA SER A 118 -25.59 0.63 -3.01
C SER A 118 -24.51 1.45 -3.72
N VAL A 119 -24.26 2.64 -3.19
CA VAL A 119 -23.15 3.49 -3.65
C VAL A 119 -22.22 3.76 -2.49
N GLY A 120 -20.94 3.99 -2.80
CA GLY A 120 -19.96 4.31 -1.79
C GLY A 120 -18.84 5.20 -2.31
N PHE A 121 -18.21 5.90 -1.38
CA PHE A 121 -17.12 6.83 -1.64
C PHE A 121 -16.02 6.60 -0.61
N GLY A 122 -14.78 6.72 -1.03
CA GLY A 122 -13.61 6.55 -0.17
C GLY A 122 -12.52 7.56 -0.50
N ALA A 123 -11.77 7.98 0.51
CA ALA A 123 -10.52 8.71 0.39
C ALA A 123 -9.51 8.03 1.32
N PHE A 124 -8.49 7.40 0.75
CA PHE A 124 -7.52 6.57 1.48
C PHE A 124 -6.21 6.47 0.70
N SER A 125 -5.18 5.82 1.25
CA SER A 125 -3.92 5.58 0.54
C SER A 125 -3.75 4.10 0.21
N ASN A 126 -3.22 3.80 -0.98
CA ASN A 126 -2.82 2.44 -1.37
C ASN A 126 -1.31 2.26 -1.44
N PHE A 127 -0.58 3.36 -1.58
CA PHE A 127 0.84 3.38 -1.84
C PHE A 127 1.48 4.50 -1.05
N GLY A 128 2.60 4.19 -0.41
CA GLY A 128 3.38 5.17 0.31
C GLY A 128 4.77 4.63 0.59
N LEU A 129 5.75 5.52 0.48
CA LEU A 129 7.14 5.23 0.79
C LEU A 129 7.76 6.51 1.33
N ALA A 130 8.54 6.38 2.40
CA ALA A 130 9.43 7.43 2.83
C ALA A 130 10.72 6.76 3.29
N THR A 131 11.84 7.15 2.68
CA THR A 131 13.17 6.85 3.20
C THR A 131 14.02 8.09 3.18
N GLU A 132 14.70 8.35 4.28
CA GLU A 132 15.53 9.54 4.47
C GLU A 132 16.88 9.11 5.05
N PHE A 133 17.94 9.73 4.57
CA PHE A 133 19.31 9.52 5.02
C PHE A 133 19.93 10.88 5.30
N ASN A 134 20.96 10.93 6.13
CA ASN A 134 21.75 12.13 6.32
C ASN A 134 22.29 12.65 4.98
N ASP A 135 22.30 13.97 4.79
CA ASP A 135 22.72 14.60 3.53
C ASP A 135 24.15 14.22 3.11
N ASP A 136 25.05 13.97 4.07
CA ASP A 136 26.44 13.59 3.85
C ASP A 136 26.68 12.08 3.90
N TYR A 137 25.62 11.26 3.90
CA TYR A 137 25.72 9.81 3.94
C TYR A 137 26.63 9.27 2.84
N ALA A 138 27.52 8.34 3.21
CA ALA A 138 28.63 7.93 2.34
C ALA A 138 28.16 7.35 0.99
N ALA A 139 26.99 6.70 0.95
CA ALA A 139 26.39 6.18 -0.27
C ALA A 139 25.28 7.09 -0.85
N GLY A 140 25.38 8.40 -0.68
CA GLY A 140 24.40 9.39 -1.14
C GLY A 140 23.98 9.29 -2.62
N GLN A 141 24.80 8.69 -3.49
CA GLN A 141 24.46 8.53 -4.91
C GLN A 141 23.32 7.53 -5.15
N ILE A 142 23.11 6.59 -4.22
CA ILE A 142 22.07 5.56 -4.28
C ILE A 142 21.08 5.65 -3.12
N ALA A 143 21.44 6.39 -2.06
CA ALA A 143 20.63 6.72 -0.90
C ALA A 143 20.28 8.22 -0.90
N GLY A 144 19.70 8.74 0.19
CA GLY A 144 19.15 10.09 0.25
C GLY A 144 17.63 10.04 0.42
N GLU A 145 16.92 11.04 -0.07
CA GLU A 145 15.48 11.14 0.16
C GLU A 145 14.68 10.43 -0.93
N THR A 146 13.75 9.55 -0.55
CA THR A 146 12.77 8.96 -1.46
C THR A 146 11.42 9.02 -0.79
N GLU A 147 10.51 9.79 -1.35
CA GLU A 147 9.16 9.94 -0.84
C GLU A 147 8.14 9.68 -1.95
N ILE A 148 7.11 8.91 -1.63
CA ILE A 148 5.92 8.71 -2.45
C ILE A 148 4.74 8.87 -1.51
N VAL A 149 3.87 9.85 -1.78
CA VAL A 149 2.61 10.05 -1.05
C VAL A 149 1.47 9.89 -2.04
N THR A 150 0.49 9.06 -1.71
CA THR A 150 -0.70 8.89 -2.56
C THR A 150 -2.00 9.11 -1.82
N VAL A 151 -2.98 9.67 -2.54
CA VAL A 151 -4.37 9.79 -2.11
C VAL A 151 -5.26 9.20 -3.20
N ASN A 152 -5.90 8.08 -2.89
CA ASN A 152 -6.91 7.45 -3.72
C ASN A 152 -8.31 7.94 -3.31
N MET A 153 -8.98 8.60 -4.26
CA MET A 153 -10.40 8.89 -4.21
C MET A 153 -11.18 7.82 -4.98
N ASN A 154 -12.00 7.06 -4.28
CA ASN A 154 -12.82 6.00 -4.85
C ASN A 154 -14.29 6.39 -4.90
N ALA A 155 -14.96 6.09 -6.01
CA ALA A 155 -16.41 6.09 -6.12
C ALA A 155 -16.88 4.74 -6.66
N SER A 156 -17.73 4.05 -5.91
CA SER A 156 -18.16 2.68 -6.18
C SER A 156 -19.67 2.52 -6.23
N VAL A 157 -20.13 1.55 -7.02
CA VAL A 157 -21.51 1.09 -7.09
C VAL A 157 -21.52 -0.42 -6.92
N ALA A 158 -22.47 -0.92 -6.15
CA ALA A 158 -22.72 -2.34 -5.97
C ALA A 158 -24.15 -2.72 -6.29
N TYR A 159 -24.32 -3.93 -6.83
CA TYR A 159 -25.59 -4.49 -7.23
C TYR A 159 -25.76 -5.89 -6.63
N LYS A 160 -26.84 -6.06 -5.87
CA LYS A 160 -27.30 -7.33 -5.32
C LYS A 160 -28.08 -8.08 -6.39
N VAL A 161 -27.45 -9.09 -6.97
CA VAL A 161 -28.05 -9.92 -8.02
C VAL A 161 -29.06 -10.89 -7.38
N SER A 162 -28.70 -11.48 -6.25
CA SER A 162 -29.54 -12.37 -5.45
C SER A 162 -29.17 -12.28 -3.96
N GLU A 163 -29.88 -12.99 -3.09
CA GLU A 163 -29.51 -13.11 -1.68
C GLU A 163 -28.13 -13.74 -1.47
N GLN A 164 -27.63 -14.49 -2.45
CA GLN A 164 -26.35 -15.18 -2.37
C GLN A 164 -25.23 -14.49 -3.14
N PHE A 165 -25.55 -13.58 -4.08
CA PHE A 165 -24.55 -13.03 -4.99
C PHE A 165 -24.70 -11.52 -5.17
N SER A 166 -23.57 -10.84 -5.02
CA SER A 166 -23.44 -9.40 -5.28
C SER A 166 -22.20 -9.11 -6.11
N PHE A 167 -22.27 -8.05 -6.90
CA PHE A 167 -21.16 -7.53 -7.70
C PHE A 167 -20.97 -6.05 -7.38
N GLY A 168 -19.73 -5.58 -7.42
CA GLY A 168 -19.40 -4.17 -7.26
C GLY A 168 -18.33 -3.73 -8.25
N ILE A 169 -18.37 -2.45 -8.60
CA ILE A 169 -17.39 -1.80 -9.46
C ILE A 169 -17.09 -0.42 -8.88
N GLY A 170 -15.81 -0.05 -8.91
CA GLY A 170 -15.32 1.23 -8.41
C GLY A 170 -14.37 1.90 -9.37
N LEU A 171 -14.43 3.22 -9.40
CA LEU A 171 -13.49 4.09 -10.12
C LEU A 171 -12.61 4.78 -9.10
N ASN A 172 -11.30 4.81 -9.39
CA ASN A 172 -10.29 5.39 -8.53
C ASN A 172 -9.64 6.56 -9.28
N ALA A 173 -9.54 7.71 -8.62
CA ALA A 173 -8.68 8.81 -9.03
C ALA A 173 -7.58 8.92 -7.97
N ILE A 174 -6.34 8.68 -8.37
CA ILE A 174 -5.19 8.56 -7.48
C ILE A 174 -4.28 9.75 -7.74
N TYR A 175 -4.20 10.66 -6.77
CA TYR A 175 -3.15 11.67 -6.75
C TYR A 175 -1.89 11.05 -6.17
N ALA A 176 -0.75 11.27 -6.82
CA ALA A 176 0.55 10.84 -6.34
C ALA A 176 1.53 12.00 -6.41
N GLU A 177 2.29 12.18 -5.33
CA GLU A 177 3.44 13.08 -5.26
C GLU A 177 4.67 12.22 -4.99
N ALA A 178 5.76 12.50 -5.73
CA ALA A 178 7.00 11.77 -5.62
C ALA A 178 8.19 12.73 -5.55
N LYS A 179 9.10 12.45 -4.62
CA LYS A 179 10.35 13.19 -4.42
C LYS A 179 11.52 12.23 -4.34
N ILE A 180 12.56 12.50 -5.11
CA ILE A 180 13.79 11.72 -5.17
C ILE A 180 14.97 12.70 -5.13
N ILE A 181 15.66 12.72 -4.00
CA ILE A 181 16.93 13.45 -3.84
C ILE A 181 18.05 12.44 -3.65
N ARG A 182 19.09 12.55 -4.47
CA ARG A 182 20.36 11.82 -4.32
C ARG A 182 21.47 12.82 -4.10
N LYS A 183 22.36 12.49 -3.17
CA LYS A 183 23.50 13.33 -2.78
C LYS A 183 24.78 12.80 -3.41
N PHE A 184 25.87 13.57 -3.39
CA PHE A 184 27.15 13.06 -3.89
C PHE A 184 27.76 12.00 -2.96
N GLY A 185 27.53 12.11 -1.65
CA GLY A 185 28.12 11.20 -0.66
C GLY A 185 29.65 11.22 -0.67
N PHE A 186 30.27 10.09 -0.36
CA PHE A 186 31.73 9.98 -0.39
C PHE A 186 32.25 9.94 -1.83
N VAL A 187 33.13 10.88 -2.17
CA VAL A 187 33.85 10.91 -3.45
C VAL A 187 35.35 10.76 -3.17
N PRO A 188 36.02 9.70 -3.66
CA PRO A 188 37.45 9.53 -3.48
C PRO A 188 38.24 10.66 -4.18
N PRO A 189 39.39 11.09 -3.63
CA PRO A 189 40.18 12.20 -4.17
C PRO A 189 41.02 11.80 -5.39
N VAL A 190 40.39 11.18 -6.39
CA VAL A 190 41.02 10.76 -7.66
C VAL A 190 41.11 11.90 -8.67
N ASN A 191 40.29 12.95 -8.52
CA ASN A 191 40.31 14.17 -9.32
C ASN A 191 40.04 15.39 -8.43
N PRO A 192 40.93 16.40 -8.37
CA PRO A 192 40.78 17.54 -7.47
C PRO A 192 39.55 18.41 -7.74
N VAL A 193 39.02 18.40 -8.97
CA VAL A 193 37.77 19.11 -9.29
C VAL A 193 36.57 18.39 -8.68
N ILE A 194 36.52 17.06 -8.76
CA ILE A 194 35.41 16.24 -8.24
C ILE A 194 35.49 16.13 -6.71
N ALA A 195 36.70 16.05 -6.15
CA ALA A 195 36.94 16.03 -4.71
C ALA A 195 36.53 17.33 -3.99
N SER A 196 36.29 18.41 -4.73
CA SER A 196 35.82 19.69 -4.18
C SER A 196 34.30 19.79 -4.05
N ILE A 197 33.56 18.82 -4.59
CA ILE A 197 32.10 18.76 -4.48
C ILE A 197 31.74 18.29 -3.05
N PRO A 198 30.93 19.06 -2.30
CA PRO A 198 30.46 18.64 -0.98
C PRO A 198 29.66 17.33 -1.06
N ALA A 199 29.84 16.44 -0.07
CA ALA A 199 29.07 15.19 0.02
C ALA A 199 27.55 15.45 0.03
N SER A 200 27.12 16.54 0.67
CA SER A 200 25.72 16.99 0.78
C SER A 200 25.16 17.71 -0.44
N ALA A 201 25.96 17.92 -1.49
CA ALA A 201 25.47 18.51 -2.72
C ALA A 201 24.48 17.56 -3.41
N ASP A 202 23.41 18.11 -3.99
CA ASP A 202 22.45 17.35 -4.77
C ASP A 202 23.10 16.86 -6.08
N ALA A 203 23.13 15.54 -6.26
CA ALA A 203 23.50 14.89 -7.51
C ALA A 203 22.26 14.68 -8.42
N VAL A 204 21.10 14.40 -7.81
CA VAL A 204 19.80 14.30 -8.46
C VAL A 204 18.78 14.94 -7.56
N ASN A 205 17.90 15.76 -8.13
CA ASN A 205 16.73 16.29 -7.46
C ASN A 205 15.55 16.22 -8.44
N LEU A 206 14.60 15.35 -8.14
CA LEU A 206 13.41 15.11 -8.93
C LEU A 206 12.19 15.19 -8.03
N GLU A 207 11.30 16.12 -8.34
CA GLU A 207 10.02 16.31 -7.69
C GLU A 207 8.93 16.34 -8.77
N GLY A 208 7.79 15.74 -8.48
CA GLY A 208 6.65 15.79 -9.38
C GLY A 208 5.39 15.20 -8.78
N ASP A 209 4.27 15.66 -9.30
CA ASP A 209 2.93 15.17 -8.99
C ASP A 209 2.20 14.75 -10.27
N ASP A 210 1.30 13.77 -10.15
CA ASP A 210 0.42 13.38 -11.24
C ASP A 210 -0.89 12.74 -10.73
N MET A 211 -1.87 12.65 -11.63
CA MET A 211 -3.16 12.01 -11.41
C MET A 211 -3.26 10.72 -12.24
N GLY A 212 -3.36 9.60 -11.55
CA GLY A 212 -3.68 8.30 -12.13
C GLY A 212 -5.18 7.96 -12.03
N TYR A 213 -5.66 7.13 -12.94
CA TYR A 213 -7.03 6.60 -12.89
C TYR A 213 -7.01 5.07 -12.93
N GLY A 214 -7.88 4.45 -12.13
CA GLY A 214 -7.95 3.00 -12.00
C GLY A 214 -9.37 2.50 -11.78
N LEU A 215 -9.53 1.19 -11.88
CA LEU A 215 -10.81 0.53 -11.69
C LEU A 215 -10.62 -0.68 -10.77
N ASN A 216 -11.54 -0.87 -9.82
CA ASN A 216 -11.61 -2.04 -8.98
C ASN A 216 -12.96 -2.74 -9.16
N VAL A 217 -12.94 -4.07 -9.12
CA VAL A 217 -14.13 -4.91 -9.23
C VAL A 217 -14.17 -5.80 -8.00
N GLY A 218 -15.37 -6.07 -7.51
CA GLY A 218 -15.60 -6.95 -6.38
C GLY A 218 -16.73 -7.92 -6.67
N LEU A 219 -16.57 -9.14 -6.17
CA LEU A 219 -17.61 -10.17 -6.15
C LEU A 219 -17.82 -10.60 -4.71
N MET A 220 -19.06 -10.87 -4.34
CA MET A 220 -19.38 -11.52 -3.07
C MET A 220 -20.34 -12.67 -3.32
N TYR A 221 -20.01 -13.82 -2.72
CA TYR A 221 -20.86 -15.00 -2.67
C TYR A 221 -21.13 -15.39 -1.22
N GLN A 222 -22.39 -15.34 -0.81
CA GLN A 222 -22.85 -15.73 0.50
C GLN A 222 -23.40 -17.17 0.47
N LEU A 223 -22.73 -18.07 1.19
CA LEU A 223 -23.16 -19.46 1.33
C LEU A 223 -24.33 -19.57 2.32
N ASP A 224 -24.19 -18.90 3.47
CA ASP A 224 -25.19 -18.80 4.52
C ASP A 224 -24.98 -17.51 5.33
N GLU A 225 -25.76 -17.30 6.40
CA GLU A 225 -25.68 -16.09 7.22
C GLU A 225 -24.29 -15.88 7.87
N ASN A 226 -23.57 -16.98 8.14
CA ASN A 226 -22.27 -16.98 8.84
C ASN A 226 -21.07 -17.14 7.90
N SER A 227 -21.29 -17.55 6.65
CA SER A 227 -20.23 -17.92 5.72
C SER A 227 -20.37 -17.20 4.38
N ARG A 228 -19.34 -16.46 4.00
CA ARG A 228 -19.25 -15.77 2.71
C ARG A 228 -17.83 -15.72 2.17
N PHE A 229 -17.73 -15.58 0.86
CA PHE A 229 -16.50 -15.46 0.11
C PHE A 229 -16.54 -14.17 -0.72
N GLY A 230 -15.42 -13.49 -0.83
CA GLY A 230 -15.26 -12.37 -1.74
C GLY A 230 -14.02 -12.51 -2.61
N PHE A 231 -14.08 -11.86 -3.78
CA PHE A 231 -13.05 -11.86 -4.81
C PHE A 231 -12.88 -10.46 -5.37
#